data_AF-X1IS52-F1
#
_entry.id   AF-X1IS52-F1
#
_cell.length_a   1.000
_cell.length_b   1.000
_cell.length_c   1.000
_cell.angle_alpha   90.00
_cell.angle_beta   90.00
_cell.angle_gamma   90.00
#
_symmetry.space_group_name_H-M   'P 1'
#
loop_
_entity.id
_entity.type
_entity.pdbx_description
1 polymer ?
#
loop_
_entity_poly.entity_id
_entity_poly.type
_entity_poly.pdbx_seq_one_letter_code
_entity_poly.pdbx_strand_id
1 'polypeptide(L)'
;MSSLIKQGWAGKINLIYIDPPFFTGSDFTIRTKIGDERIEKEPSIIEERAYKDTWSGGIASYLKYMYERLVLMRELLAENGSIYVHLDWHVGHYVKVMMDEIFGENNFQSEIYWKRTTAR
;
A
#
# COMPACT_ATOMS: atom_id res chain seq x y z
N MET A 1 5.24 3.87 -11.30
CA MET A 1 4.14 3.18 -12.00
C MET A 1 3.85 3.81 -13.36
N SER A 2 3.52 5.10 -13.44
CA SER A 2 3.31 5.77 -14.75
C SER A 2 4.51 5.68 -15.70
N SER A 3 5.74 5.61 -15.17
CA SER A 3 6.95 5.34 -15.95
C SER A 3 6.96 3.95 -16.59
N LEU A 4 6.49 2.92 -15.89
CA LEU A 4 6.43 1.54 -16.40
C LEU A 4 5.38 1.42 -17.52
N ILE A 5 4.25 2.10 -17.38
CA ILE A 5 3.23 2.18 -18.41
C ILE A 5 3.82 2.81 -19.68
N LYS A 6 4.54 3.94 -19.55
CA LYS A 6 5.25 4.59 -20.67
C LYS A 6 6.33 3.70 -21.31
N GLN A 7 6.91 2.76 -20.55
CA GLN A 7 7.87 1.77 -21.04
C GLN A 7 7.19 0.55 -21.69
N GLY A 8 5.85 0.52 -21.79
CA GLY A 8 5.11 -0.55 -22.47
C GLY A 8 4.84 -1.78 -21.60
N TRP A 9 4.81 -1.63 -20.27
CA TRP A 9 4.49 -2.72 -19.33
C TRP A 9 3.00 -2.86 -19.00
N ALA A 10 2.14 -2.04 -19.61
CA ALA A 10 0.68 -2.18 -19.44
C ALA A 10 0.21 -3.59 -19.82
N GLY A 11 -0.63 -4.20 -18.97
CA GLY A 11 -1.15 -5.56 -19.18
C GLY A 11 -0.12 -6.68 -19.13
N LYS A 12 1.10 -6.46 -18.62
CA LYS A 12 2.20 -7.45 -18.67
C LYS A 12 2.64 -7.95 -17.30
N ILE A 13 2.15 -7.37 -16.21
CA ILE A 13 2.57 -7.75 -14.86
C ILE A 13 1.65 -8.86 -14.34
N ASN A 14 2.21 -10.04 -14.09
CA ASN A 14 1.41 -11.18 -13.59
C ASN A 14 1.14 -11.12 -12.09
N LEU A 15 1.99 -10.44 -11.31
CA LEU A 15 1.86 -10.36 -9.86
C LEU A 15 2.25 -8.98 -9.35
N ILE A 16 1.38 -8.39 -8.55
CA ILE A 16 1.64 -7.17 -7.78
C ILE A 16 1.44 -7.51 -6.30
N TYR A 17 2.43 -7.20 -5.47
CA TYR A 17 2.28 -7.21 -4.01
C TYR A 17 2.64 -5.82 -3.50
N ILE A 18 1.77 -5.25 -2.66
CA ILE A 18 2.02 -3.96 -2.01
C ILE A 18 1.71 -4.02 -0.52
N ASP A 19 2.50 -3.25 0.24
CA ASP A 19 2.38 -3.04 1.68
C ASP A 19 2.28 -1.52 1.93
N PRO A 20 1.13 -0.90 1.64
CA PRO A 20 0.94 0.54 1.81
C PRO A 20 0.90 0.93 3.30
N PRO A 21 1.01 2.23 3.64
CA PRO A 21 0.75 2.71 5.00
C PRO A 21 -0.64 2.28 5.48
N PHE A 22 -0.80 1.95 6.76
CA PHE A 22 -2.07 1.40 7.29
C PHE A 22 -2.99 2.46 7.91
N PHE A 23 -2.68 3.75 7.82
CA PHE A 23 -3.46 4.82 8.45
C PHE A 23 -3.48 4.72 9.99
N THR A 24 -2.36 4.32 10.57
CA THR A 24 -2.16 4.18 12.02
C THR A 24 -2.03 5.53 12.75
N GLY A 25 -1.82 6.62 12.01
CA GLY A 25 -1.60 7.96 12.57
C GLY A 25 -0.23 8.14 13.24
N SER A 26 0.68 7.19 13.08
CA SER A 26 2.05 7.24 13.63
C SER A 26 3.07 7.29 12.50
N ASP A 27 3.93 8.31 12.50
CA ASP A 27 5.05 8.37 11.57
C ASP A 27 6.07 7.29 11.96
N PHE A 28 6.30 6.31 11.07
CA PHE A 28 7.33 5.29 11.26
C PHE A 28 8.71 5.93 11.00
N THR A 29 9.19 6.73 11.95
CA THR A 29 10.58 7.20 11.94
C THR A 29 11.48 6.03 12.31
N ILE A 30 12.25 5.52 11.33
CA ILE A 30 13.24 4.48 11.57
C ILE A 30 14.38 5.10 12.39
N ARG A 31 14.37 4.86 13.71
CA ARG A 31 15.51 5.16 14.58
C ARG A 31 16.56 4.06 14.42
N THR A 32 17.50 4.26 13.50
CA THR A 32 18.60 3.30 13.29
C THR A 32 19.72 3.54 14.31
N LYS A 33 20.13 2.51 15.06
CA LYS A 33 21.36 2.54 15.84
C LYS A 33 22.54 2.11 14.95
N ILE A 34 23.60 2.90 14.91
CA ILE A 34 24.90 2.50 14.33
C ILE A 34 25.90 2.50 15.49
N GLY A 35 26.27 1.31 15.98
CA GLY A 35 27.09 1.19 17.19
C GLY A 35 26.34 1.58 18.48
N ASP A 36 27.04 2.19 19.42
CA ASP A 36 26.47 2.71 20.69
C ASP A 36 25.83 4.10 20.55
N GLU A 37 25.99 4.76 19.40
CA GLU A 37 25.40 6.07 19.13
C GLU A 37 24.01 5.95 18.48
N ARG A 38 23.05 6.71 19.02
CA ARG A 38 21.74 6.89 18.41
C ARG A 38 21.84 8.01 17.39
N ILE A 39 21.82 7.67 16.11
CA ILE A 39 21.75 8.64 15.03
C ILE A 39 20.29 8.68 14.56
N GLU A 40 19.61 9.81 14.78
CA GLU A 40 18.32 10.06 14.12
C GLU A 40 18.62 10.47 12.66
N LYS A 41 18.44 9.54 11.73
CA LYS A 41 18.58 9.82 10.30
C LYS A 41 17.35 10.62 9.87
N GLU A 42 17.54 11.85 9.37
CA GLU A 42 16.46 12.56 8.69
C GLU A 42 16.04 11.75 7.45
N PRO A 43 14.74 11.41 7.32
CA PRO A 43 14.27 10.63 6.19
C PRO A 43 14.51 11.40 4.90
N SER A 44 15.05 10.72 3.89
CA SER A 44 15.11 11.27 2.53
C SER A 44 13.70 11.59 2.02
N ILE A 45 13.54 12.48 1.04
CA ILE A 45 12.23 12.85 0.44
C ILE A 45 11.41 11.62 0.00
N ILE A 46 12.10 10.54 -0.39
CA ILE A 46 11.48 9.26 -0.77
C ILE A 46 10.99 8.50 0.48
N GLU A 47 11.80 8.44 1.54
CA GLU A 47 11.42 7.82 2.82
C GLU A 47 10.30 8.62 3.49
N GLU A 48 10.35 9.95 3.48
CA GLU A 48 9.31 10.81 4.06
C GLU A 48 7.94 10.55 3.39
N ARG A 49 7.91 10.35 2.06
CA ARG A 49 6.67 9.98 1.35
C ARG A 49 6.22 8.54 1.56
N ALA A 50 7.13 7.64 1.93
CA ALA A 50 6.85 6.22 2.13
C ALA A 50 6.40 5.89 3.56
N TYR A 51 6.87 6.66 4.56
CA TYR A 51 6.69 6.36 5.99
C TYR A 51 5.84 7.39 6.75
N LYS A 52 5.41 8.48 6.10
CA LYS A 52 4.48 9.44 6.70
C LYS A 52 3.07 8.89 6.62
N ASP A 53 2.64 8.30 7.73
CA ASP A 53 1.27 7.81 7.93
C ASP A 53 0.38 8.87 8.62
N THR A 54 0.82 10.13 8.58
CA THR A 54 0.06 11.31 9.01
C THR A 54 -0.56 12.02 7.80
N TRP A 55 -1.89 12.03 7.78
CA TRP A 55 -2.70 12.50 6.67
C TRP A 55 -3.46 13.76 7.07
N SER A 56 -3.00 14.93 6.62
CA SER A 56 -3.62 16.22 6.98
C SER A 56 -5.09 16.33 6.55
N GLY A 57 -5.49 15.63 5.49
CA GLY A 57 -6.89 15.51 5.06
C GLY A 57 -7.62 14.29 5.64
N GLY A 58 -7.06 13.63 6.66
CA GLY A 58 -7.61 12.43 7.28
C GLY A 58 -7.79 11.28 6.30
N ILE A 59 -8.75 10.40 6.59
CA ILE A 59 -9.00 9.17 5.83
C ILE A 59 -9.30 9.44 4.36
N ALA A 60 -9.98 10.54 4.04
CA ALA A 60 -10.29 10.90 2.65
C ALA A 60 -9.02 11.10 1.81
N SER A 61 -7.99 11.73 2.38
CA SER A 61 -6.70 11.92 1.68
C SER A 61 -5.93 10.61 1.51
N TYR A 62 -6.01 9.70 2.49
CA TYR A 62 -5.46 8.35 2.37
C TYR A 62 -6.15 7.55 1.26
N LEU A 63 -7.49 7.55 1.24
CA LEU A 63 -8.25 6.82 0.23
C LEU A 63 -8.00 7.38 -1.17
N LYS A 64 -7.88 8.70 -1.34
CA LYS A 64 -7.47 9.30 -2.61
C LYS A 64 -6.09 8.82 -3.05
N TYR A 65 -5.12 8.80 -2.14
CA TYR A 65 -3.78 8.30 -2.40
C TYR A 65 -3.78 6.82 -2.85
N MET A 66 -4.58 5.98 -2.20
CA MET A 66 -4.70 4.56 -2.55
C MET A 66 -5.36 4.38 -3.91
N TYR A 67 -6.45 5.12 -4.18
CA TYR A 67 -7.20 5.03 -5.43
C TYR A 67 -6.33 5.30 -6.64
N GLU A 68 -5.59 6.42 -6.61
CA GLU A 68 -4.69 6.82 -7.70
C GLU A 68 -3.64 5.74 -8.02
N ARG A 69 -3.21 4.97 -7.02
CA ARG A 69 -2.23 3.88 -7.21
C ARG A 69 -2.86 2.60 -7.71
N LEU A 70 -4.00 2.22 -7.15
CA LEU A 70 -4.70 1.00 -7.54
C LEU A 70 -5.17 1.06 -9.00
N VAL A 71 -5.60 2.22 -9.48
CA VAL A 71 -5.92 2.43 -10.91
C VAL A 71 -4.70 2.17 -11.80
N LEU A 72 -3.53 2.73 -11.45
CA LEU A 72 -2.31 2.49 -12.20
C LEU A 72 -1.85 1.02 -12.14
N MET A 73 -2.06 0.34 -11.01
CA MET A 73 -1.76 -1.08 -10.88
C MET A 73 -2.70 -1.93 -11.73
N ARG A 74 -3.98 -1.56 -11.83
CA ARG A 74 -4.94 -2.21 -12.73
C ARG A 74 -4.51 -2.11 -14.19
N GLU A 75 -3.98 -0.96 -14.62
CA GLU A 75 -3.45 -0.80 -15.99
C GLU A 75 -2.20 -1.65 -16.26
N LEU A 76 -1.38 -1.89 -15.24
CA LEU A 76 -0.16 -2.70 -15.35
C LEU A 76 -0.44 -4.21 -15.30
N LEU A 77 -1.48 -4.61 -14.58
CA LEU A 77 -1.79 -6.01 -14.34
C LEU A 77 -2.23 -6.72 -15.63
N ALA A 78 -1.64 -7.90 -15.88
CA ALA A 78 -2.08 -8.79 -16.94
C ALA A 78 -3.52 -9.27 -16.70
N GLU A 79 -4.20 -9.71 -17.77
CA GLU A 79 -5.59 -10.19 -17.70
C GLU A 79 -5.78 -11.33 -16.69
N ASN A 80 -4.78 -12.22 -16.58
CA ASN A 80 -4.74 -13.32 -15.62
C ASN A 80 -3.81 -13.05 -14.42
N GLY A 81 -3.43 -11.79 -14.21
CA GLY A 81 -2.56 -11.38 -13.12
C GLY A 81 -3.31 -11.26 -11.79
N SER A 82 -2.57 -11.27 -10.69
CA SER A 82 -3.11 -11.10 -9.34
C SER A 82 -2.44 -9.95 -8.59
N ILE A 83 -3.22 -9.28 -7.74
CA ILE A 83 -2.73 -8.24 -6.84
C ILE A 83 -3.04 -8.62 -5.40
N TYR A 84 -2.05 -8.46 -4.53
CA TYR A 84 -2.16 -8.64 -3.09
C TYR A 84 -1.86 -7.32 -2.41
N VAL A 85 -2.78 -6.87 -1.55
CA VAL A 85 -2.66 -5.63 -0.78
C VAL A 85 -2.64 -6.01 0.70
N HIS A 86 -1.50 -5.82 1.36
CA HIS A 86 -1.38 -6.04 2.79
C HIS A 86 -2.00 -4.85 3.52
N LEU A 87 -2.97 -5.10 4.39
CA LEU A 87 -3.67 -4.07 5.15
C LEU A 87 -3.92 -4.58 6.58
N ASP A 88 -4.25 -3.66 7.47
CA ASP A 88 -4.82 -3.98 8.77
C ASP A 88 -6.27 -3.50 8.91
N TRP A 89 -6.79 -3.63 10.13
CA TRP A 89 -8.18 -3.34 10.47
C TRP A 89 -8.58 -1.85 10.35
N HIS A 90 -7.62 -0.91 10.30
CA HIS A 90 -7.94 0.51 10.18
C HIS A 90 -8.52 0.84 8.79
N VAL A 91 -8.02 0.17 7.75
CA VAL A 91 -8.29 0.55 6.35
C VAL A 91 -8.78 -0.59 5.47
N GLY A 92 -8.68 -1.84 5.92
CA GLY A 92 -9.00 -3.04 5.13
C GLY A 92 -10.36 -2.97 4.43
N HIS A 93 -11.42 -2.59 5.16
CA HIS A 93 -12.77 -2.51 4.59
C HIS A 93 -12.93 -1.42 3.52
N TYR A 94 -12.31 -0.25 3.72
CA TYR A 94 -12.40 0.84 2.75
C TYR A 94 -11.64 0.52 1.46
N VAL A 95 -10.44 -0.06 1.59
CA VAL A 95 -9.64 -0.46 0.42
C VAL A 95 -10.29 -1.64 -0.30
N LYS A 96 -10.94 -2.57 0.41
CA LYS A 96 -11.70 -3.66 -0.23
C LYS A 96 -12.77 -3.11 -1.18
N VAL A 97 -13.60 -2.17 -0.71
CA VAL A 97 -14.66 -1.57 -1.55
C VAL A 97 -14.05 -0.87 -2.77
N MET A 98 -12.92 -0.19 -2.59
CA MET A 98 -12.18 0.44 -3.68
C MET A 98 -11.63 -0.59 -4.68
N MET A 99 -11.17 -1.74 -4.21
CA MET A 99 -10.74 -2.83 -5.08
C MET A 99 -11.90 -3.43 -5.87
N ASP A 100 -13.08 -3.56 -5.28
CA ASP A 100 -14.27 -4.00 -6.00
C ASP A 100 -14.65 -3.03 -7.12
N GLU A 101 -14.55 -1.72 -6.89
CA GLU A 101 -14.81 -0.70 -7.92
C GLU A 101 -13.78 -0.77 -9.06
N ILE A 102 -12.49 -0.84 -8.73
CA ILE A 102 -11.40 -0.74 -9.73
C ILE A 102 -11.20 -2.07 -10.47
N PHE A 103 -11.29 -3.20 -9.77
CA PHE A 103 -10.99 -4.52 -10.32
C PHE A 103 -12.24 -5.32 -10.67
N GLY A 104 -13.41 -4.94 -10.18
CA GLY A 104 -14.68 -5.67 -10.30
C GLY A 104 -14.89 -6.65 -9.14
N GLU A 105 -16.06 -6.60 -8.50
CA GLU A 105 -16.41 -7.44 -7.34
C GLU A 105 -16.28 -8.95 -7.61
N ASN A 106 -16.57 -9.40 -8.84
CA ASN A 106 -16.47 -10.81 -9.24
C ASN A 106 -15.02 -11.30 -9.37
N ASN A 107 -14.03 -10.41 -9.34
CA ASN A 107 -12.62 -10.75 -9.40
C ASN A 107 -11.98 -10.91 -8.02
N PHE A 108 -12.71 -10.62 -6.93
CA PHE A 108 -12.23 -10.89 -5.59
C PHE A 108 -12.03 -12.41 -5.39
N GLN A 109 -10.81 -12.81 -5.03
CA GLN A 109 -10.45 -14.22 -4.85
C GLN A 109 -10.55 -14.64 -3.38
N SER A 110 -9.85 -13.94 -2.50
CA SER A 110 -9.75 -14.31 -1.09
C SER A 110 -9.18 -13.19 -0.24
N GLU A 111 -9.50 -13.23 1.06
CA GLU A 111 -8.83 -12.45 2.09
C GLU A 111 -7.95 -13.38 2.94
N ILE A 112 -6.68 -13.03 3.12
CA ILE A 112 -5.71 -13.83 3.86
C ILE A 112 -5.54 -13.22 5.25
N TYR A 113 -6.03 -13.91 6.27
CA TYR A 113 -5.87 -13.50 7.66
C TYR A 113 -4.62 -14.12 8.28
N TRP A 114 -3.78 -13.30 8.89
CA TRP A 114 -2.60 -13.77 9.62
C TRP A 114 -2.70 -13.50 11.12
N LYS A 115 -2.83 -14.57 11.90
CA LYS A 115 -2.82 -14.50 13.37
C LYS A 115 -1.38 -14.29 13.87
N ARG A 116 -1.04 -13.04 14.24
CA ARG A 116 0.31 -12.71 14.76
C ARG A 116 0.54 -13.14 16.21
N THR A 117 -0.51 -13.21 17.04
CA THR A 117 -0.38 -13.59 18.45
C THR A 117 -1.57 -14.47 18.88
N THR A 118 -1.34 -15.35 19.85
CA THR A 118 -2.43 -15.96 20.62
C THR A 118 -2.92 -14.97 21.67
N ALA A 119 -4.24 -14.80 21.78
CA ALA A 119 -4.83 -14.15 22.94
C ALA A 119 -4.29 -14.82 24.22
N ARG A 120 -3.86 -14.03 25.19
CA ARG A 120 -3.52 -14.50 26.53
C ARG A 120 -4.78 -14.84 27.30
#